data_AF-A0A318TKD5-F1
#
_entry.id   AF-A0A318TKD5-F1
#
_cell.length_a   1.000
_cell.length_b   1.000
_cell.length_c   1.000
_cell.angle_alpha   90.00
_cell.angle_beta   90.00
_cell.angle_gamma   90.00
#
_symmetry.space_group_name_H-M   'P 1'
#
loop_
_entity.id
_entity.type
_entity.pdbx_description
1 polymer ?
#
loop_
_entity_poly.entity_id
_entity_poly.type
_entity_poly.pdbx_seq_one_letter_code
_entity_poly.pdbx_strand_id
1 'polypeptide(L)' 'MFIIPTVFSILWFYNLVQLIDKVKQGKSYHNQKILGCAWSAGFTLSMVFSFMGLH' A
#
# COMPACT_ATOMS: atom_id res chain seq x y z
N MET A 1 2.74 -15.92 -9.37
CA MET A 1 3.59 -14.77 -9.75
C MET A 1 3.57 -13.74 -8.63
N PHE A 2 4.64 -13.65 -7.83
CA PHE A 2 4.68 -12.75 -6.65
C PHE A 2 5.06 -11.29 -6.97
N ILE A 3 5.25 -10.95 -8.24
CA ILE A 3 5.67 -9.60 -8.67
C ILE A 3 4.63 -8.55 -8.27
N ILE A 4 3.34 -8.85 -8.45
CA ILE A 4 2.23 -7.94 -8.14
C ILE A 4 2.19 -7.59 -6.64
N PRO A 5 2.14 -8.56 -5.70
CA PRO A 5 2.20 -8.23 -4.27
C PRO A 5 3.48 -7.52 -3.85
N THR A 6 4.63 -7.83 -4.46
CA THR A 6 5.88 -7.09 -4.19
C THR A 6 5.76 -5.61 -4.57
N VAL A 7 5.19 -5.28 -5.73
CA VAL A 7 4.99 -3.89 -6.16
C VAL A 7 4.01 -3.16 -5.23
N PHE A 8 2.90 -3.80 -4.85
CA PHE A 8 1.95 -3.23 -3.90
C PHE A 8 2.57 -2.99 -2.52
N SER A 9 3.45 -3.89 -2.05
CA SER A 9 4.16 -3.71 -0.78
C SER A 9 5.05 -2.47 -0.79
N ILE A 10 5.82 -2.26 -1.87
CA ILE A 10 6.70 -1.09 -2.01
C ILE A 10 5.86 0.20 -2.05
N LEU A 11 4.78 0.22 -2.83
CA LEU A 11 3.89 1.38 -2.94
C LEU A 11 3.20 1.71 -1.60
N TRP A 12 2.78 0.67 -0.88
CA TRP A 12 2.18 0.81 0.45
C TRP A 12 3.17 1.43 1.44
N PHE A 13 4.41 0.90 1.49
CA PHE A 13 5.45 1.40 2.38
C PHE A 13 5.87 2.83 2.02
N TYR A 14 5.98 3.14 0.73
CA TYR A 14 6.29 4.49 0.26
C TYR A 14 5.21 5.51 0.69
N ASN A 15 3.93 5.14 0.59
CA ASN A 15 2.84 5.99 1.06
C ASN A 15 2.90 6.19 2.59
N LEU A 16 3.29 5.17 3.34
CA LEU A 16 3.50 5.27 4.79
C LEU A 16 4.62 6.27 5.14
N VAL A 17 5.76 6.18 4.47
CA VAL A 17 6.89 7.11 4.69
C VAL A 17 6.47 8.56 4.40
N GLN A 18 5.79 8.80 3.28
CA GLN A 18 5.29 10.13 2.97
C GLN A 18 4.25 10.61 4.00
N LEU A 19 3.41 9.72 4.53
CA LEU A 19 2.41 10.08 5.52
C LEU A 19 3.09 10.55 6.81
N ILE A 20 4.14 9.86 7.24
CA ILE A 20 4.95 10.25 8.40
C ILE A 20 5.61 11.61 8.16
N ASP A 21 6.17 11.84 6.96
CA ASP A 21 6.80 13.11 6.60
C ASP A 21 5.79 14.28 6.59
N LYS A 22 4.60 14.08 6.03
CA LYS A 22 3.53 15.08 6.03
C LYS A 22 2.99 15.37 7.43
N VAL A 23 2.84 14.35 8.26
CA VAL A 23 2.44 14.50 9.67
C VAL A 23 3.50 15.32 10.42
N LYS A 24 4.79 15.02 10.22
CA LYS A 24 5.90 15.77 10.82
C LYS A 24 5.93 17.24 10.37
N GLN A 25 5.56 17.51 9.12
CA GLN A 25 5.47 18.88 8.58
C GLN A 25 4.14 19.60 8.91
N GLY A 26 3.21 18.97 9.64
CA GLY A 26 1.90 19.55 9.94
C GLY A 26 1.02 19.74 8.69
N LYS A 27 1.33 19.06 7.58
CA LYS A 27 0.58 19.16 6.32
C LYS A 27 -0.62 18.22 6.33
N SER A 28 -1.63 18.57 5.53
CA SER A 28 -2.78 17.69 5.33
C SER A 28 -2.36 16.35 4.74
N TYR A 29 -2.71 15.27 5.45
CA TYR A 29 -2.42 13.88 5.07
C TYR A 29 -3.67 13.14 4.57
N HIS A 30 -4.79 13.85 4.32
CA HIS A 30 -6.07 13.26 3.92
C HIS A 30 -5.93 12.33 2.71
N ASN A 31 -5.26 12.79 1.65
CA ASN A 31 -5.04 12.01 0.43
C ASN A 31 -4.19 10.77 0.67
N GLN A 32 -3.25 10.81 1.61
CA GLN A 32 -2.41 9.66 1.91
C GLN A 32 -3.10 8.62 2.77
N LYS A 33 -4.09 9.04 3.55
CA LYS A 33 -5.00 8.11 4.23
C LYS A 33 -5.80 7.30 3.21
N ILE A 34 -6.37 7.97 2.21
CA ILE A 34 -7.15 7.32 1.14
C ILE A 34 -6.25 6.40 0.31
N LEU A 35 -5.09 6.89 -0.13
CA LEU A 35 -4.10 6.09 -0.86
C LEU A 35 -3.60 4.91 -0.04
N GLY A 36 -3.36 5.09 1.26
CA GLY A 36 -2.96 4.01 2.16
C GLY A 36 -4.01 2.90 2.22
N CYS A 37 -5.29 3.25 2.33
CA CYS A 37 -6.37 2.26 2.25
C CYS A 37 -6.42 1.55 0.89
N ALA A 38 -6.27 2.29 -0.22
CA ALA A 38 -6.27 1.71 -1.56
C ALA A 38 -5.09 0.74 -1.76
N TRP A 39 -3.89 1.11 -1.33
CA TRP A 39 -2.71 0.25 -1.38
C TRP A 39 -2.84 -0.97 -0.46
N SER A 40 -3.42 -0.82 0.73
CA SER A 40 -3.69 -1.95 1.64
C SER A 40 -4.67 -2.94 1.00
N ALA A 41 -5.77 -2.45 0.44
CA ALA A 41 -6.78 -3.30 -0.21
C ALA A 41 -6.18 -4.02 -1.43
N GLY A 42 -5.43 -3.29 -2.27
CA GLY A 42 -4.74 -3.87 -3.43
C GLY A 42 -3.68 -4.89 -3.05
N PHE A 43 -2.88 -4.62 -2.00
CA PHE A 43 -1.91 -5.58 -1.47
C PHE A 43 -2.60 -6.85 -0.96
N THR A 44 -3.64 -6.73 -0.14
CA THR A 44 -4.41 -7.88 0.37
C THR A 44 -5.01 -8.70 -0.76
N LEU A 45 -5.67 -8.06 -1.74
CA LEU A 45 -6.22 -8.77 -2.90
C LEU A 45 -5.14 -9.46 -3.73
N SER A 46 -4.01 -8.79 -3.96
CA SER A 46 -2.89 -9.37 -4.71
C SER A 46 -2.27 -10.58 -4.00
N MET A 47 -2.19 -10.56 -2.67
CA MET A 47 -1.76 -11.69 -1.84
C MET A 47 -2.76 -12.85 -1.95
N VAL A 48 -4.05 -12.59 -1.77
CA VAL A 48 -5.11 -13.61 -1.88
C VAL A 48 -5.09 -14.27 -3.26
N PHE A 49 -5.03 -13.48 -4.35
CA PHE A 49 -4.93 -14.03 -5.71
C PHE A 49 -3.65 -14.83 -5.92
N SER A 50 -2.51 -14.36 -5.40
CA SER A 50 -1.24 -15.07 -5.52
C SER A 50 -1.26 -16.41 -4.80
N PHE A 51 -1.94 -16.51 -3.66
CA PHE A 51 -2.08 -17.75 -2.90
C PHE A 51 -3.18 -18.68 -3.46
N MET A 52 -4.32 -18.15 -3.94
CA MET A 52 -5.37 -18.97 -4.56
C MET A 52 -4.95 -19.52 -5.94
N GLY A 53 -4.18 -18.76 -6.72
CA GLY A 53 -3.61 -19.22 -7.99
C GLY A 53 -2.39 -20.14 -7.84
N LEU A 54 -2.02 -20.50 -6.62
CA LEU A 54 -0.95 -21.43 -6.28
C LEU A 54 -1.47 -22.86 -6.01
N HIS A 55 -2.74 -23.12 -6.34
CA HIS A 55 -3.38 -24.43 -6.27
C HIS A 55 -3.30 -25.17 -7.60
#